data_AF-A0A819BQU5-F1
#
_entry.id   AF-A0A819BQU5-F1
#
_cell.length_a   1.000
_cell.length_b   1.000
_cell.length_c   1.000
_cell.angle_alpha   90.00
_cell.angle_beta   90.00
_cell.angle_gamma   90.00
#
_symmetry.space_group_name_H-M   'P 1'
#
loop_
_entity.id
_entity.type
_entity.pdbx_description
1 polymer ?
#
loop_
_entity_poly.entity_id
_entity_poly.type
_entity_poly.pdbx_seq_one_letter_code
_entity_poly.pdbx_strand_id
1 'polypeptide(L)'
;MLKRIKVHDQHEGELFVQKKRHTPSNMPMIVSNMISDDMPDQHSEFFTHLSYFAISTIDIDGRPWATIIVGSPTTLIRAISEMELNVSAVLPKDDPFLSSIINTVNSPYRSFAGIGVDFSNRRRNKVAGFIATSNIVNDTLNMSLLTNENVGNCPKYITIRKLEYCKRNPQIAADYRNTDRISFNQECLDIINQASTIFLATRHTSTISDNTSDLGINHRGGYSGFVRTYEENGYTYIVIPDYSGNRFYQSLGNIETDRVAGVVFPCFKSGDMLHVTGIAENIYDDEAECIMPRITLLTRIKLTGYVWIKEGLNLKLIGPEQYSPYNPPIRYLAIELEKMGKLSTVSTRNAKLIEIKKLTKLISRFTFELEEKVSFKPGGYVILDFAHLIPQTYQHMNNNNPQSLNDDYIRTWTISSSPPFN
;
A
#
# COMPACT_ATOMS: atom_id res chain seq x y z
N MET A 1 33.49 4.08 16.53
CA MET A 1 32.53 5.20 16.49
C MET A 1 31.19 4.61 16.88
N LEU A 2 30.61 5.01 18.02
CA LEU A 2 29.31 4.51 18.46
C LEU A 2 28.25 5.06 17.49
N LYS A 3 27.63 4.18 16.70
CA LYS A 3 26.45 4.51 15.87
C LYS A 3 25.43 5.21 16.77
N ARG A 4 25.09 6.46 16.48
CA ARG A 4 23.97 7.12 17.15
C ARG A 4 22.71 6.51 16.55
N ILE A 5 22.12 5.58 17.27
CA ILE A 5 20.78 5.09 16.99
C ILE A 5 19.86 6.07 17.71
N LYS A 6 19.23 7.02 17.02
CA LYS A 6 17.98 7.57 17.53
C LYS A 6 17.01 6.42 17.64
N VAL A 7 16.43 6.27 18.83
CA VAL A 7 15.21 5.49 18.98
C VAL A 7 14.18 6.26 18.16
N HIS A 8 13.82 5.78 16.96
CA HIS A 8 12.59 6.27 16.34
C HIS A 8 11.48 5.91 17.34
N ASP A 9 11.05 6.92 18.09
CA ASP A 9 9.96 6.81 19.02
C ASP A 9 8.71 6.78 18.17
N GLN A 10 8.23 5.56 17.93
CA GLN A 10 6.97 5.32 17.25
C GLN A 10 5.91 6.22 17.87
N HIS A 11 5.28 7.03 17.03
CA HIS A 11 4.30 7.99 17.51
C HIS A 11 2.99 7.28 17.88
N GLU A 12 2.10 8.01 18.57
CA GLU A 12 0.88 7.46 19.16
C GLU A 12 -0.03 6.71 18.17
N GLY A 13 -0.05 7.13 16.91
CA GLY A 13 -0.81 6.47 15.85
C GLY A 13 -0.32 5.06 15.56
N GLU A 14 0.99 4.87 15.41
CA GLU A 14 1.56 3.53 15.16
C GLU A 14 1.28 2.58 16.33
N LEU A 15 1.44 3.08 17.56
CA LEU A 15 1.17 2.33 18.78
C LEU A 15 -0.32 1.98 18.93
N PHE A 16 -1.21 2.89 18.53
CA PHE A 16 -2.66 2.63 18.50
C PHE A 16 -2.99 1.47 17.55
N VAL A 17 -2.48 1.51 16.31
CA VAL A 17 -2.74 0.44 15.33
C VAL A 17 -2.15 -0.88 15.81
N GLN A 18 -0.92 -0.87 16.34
CA GLN A 18 -0.28 -2.04 16.92
C GLN A 18 -1.11 -2.69 18.02
N LYS A 19 -1.59 -1.89 18.98
CA LYS A 19 -2.48 -2.35 20.05
C LYS A 19 -3.79 -2.93 19.49
N LYS A 20 -4.41 -2.24 18.53
CA LYS A 20 -5.66 -2.68 17.88
C LYS A 20 -5.47 -3.97 17.08
N ARG A 21 -4.27 -4.25 16.58
CA ARG A 21 -3.92 -5.48 15.86
C ARG A 21 -3.23 -6.53 16.74
N HIS A 22 -3.26 -6.35 18.06
CA HIS A 22 -2.69 -7.28 19.03
C HIS A 22 -1.25 -7.68 18.72
N THR A 23 -0.42 -6.72 18.29
CA THR A 23 0.99 -7.00 18.08
C THR A 23 1.69 -7.31 19.41
N PRO A 24 2.77 -8.12 19.38
CA PRO A 24 3.60 -8.35 20.55
C PRO A 24 4.10 -7.06 21.18
N SER A 25 4.15 -7.00 22.51
CA SER A 25 4.55 -5.79 23.26
C SER A 25 5.99 -5.33 23.00
N ASN A 26 6.85 -6.22 22.50
CA ASN A 26 8.23 -5.88 22.11
C ASN A 26 8.34 -5.32 20.68
N MET A 27 7.23 -5.21 19.93
CA MET A 27 7.26 -4.69 18.56
C MET A 27 7.87 -3.29 18.46
N PRO A 28 7.55 -2.32 19.34
CA PRO A 28 8.15 -0.99 19.24
C PRO A 28 9.67 -0.98 19.35
N MET A 29 10.22 -1.77 20.28
CA MET A 29 11.67 -1.95 20.41
C MET A 29 12.30 -2.55 19.14
N ILE A 30 11.59 -3.45 18.45
CA ILE A 30 12.07 -4.02 17.17
C ILE A 30 12.08 -2.93 16.09
N VAL A 31 11.03 -2.12 16.00
CA VAL A 31 10.95 -1.04 14.99
C VAL A 31 12.07 -0.03 15.21
N SER A 32 12.26 0.47 16.43
CA SER A 32 13.29 1.47 16.71
C SER A 32 14.70 0.97 16.40
N ASN A 33 14.97 -0.34 16.51
CA ASN A 33 16.26 -0.93 16.13
C ASN A 33 16.45 -1.14 14.61
N MET A 34 15.38 -1.06 13.83
CA MET A 34 15.39 -1.24 12.37
C MET A 34 15.51 0.10 11.61
N ILE A 35 15.21 1.21 12.27
CA ILE A 35 15.31 2.56 11.71
C ILE A 35 16.65 3.15 12.13
N SER A 36 17.46 3.55 11.15
CA SER A 36 18.76 4.19 11.38
C SER A 36 18.69 5.67 11.01
N ASP A 37 19.33 6.54 11.80
CA ASP A 37 19.54 7.94 11.40
C ASP A 37 20.47 7.99 10.19
N ASP A 38 21.69 7.49 10.38
CA ASP A 38 22.72 7.40 9.34
C ASP A 38 22.31 6.36 8.30
N MET A 39 22.36 6.76 7.03
CA MET A 39 22.12 5.89 5.90
C MET A 39 23.22 4.83 5.81
N PRO A 40 22.90 3.53 5.96
CA PRO A 40 23.89 2.47 5.80
C PRO A 40 24.50 2.47 4.38
N ASP A 41 25.77 2.10 4.24
CA ASP A 41 26.45 2.00 2.94
C ASP A 41 25.64 1.21 1.90
N GLN A 42 25.03 0.11 2.33
CA GLN A 42 24.21 -0.74 1.47
C GLN A 42 22.95 -0.01 0.95
N HIS A 43 22.42 0.96 1.70
CA HIS A 43 21.30 1.81 1.28
C HIS A 43 21.78 2.90 0.34
N SER A 44 22.90 3.56 0.69
CA SER A 44 23.55 4.55 -0.15
C SER A 44 23.82 4.00 -1.55
N GLU A 45 24.52 2.86 -1.62
CA GLU A 45 24.79 2.15 -2.86
C GLU A 45 23.51 1.78 -3.60
N PHE A 46 22.49 1.27 -2.88
CA PHE A 46 21.20 0.94 -3.49
C PHE A 46 20.56 2.15 -4.17
N PHE A 47 20.43 3.27 -3.48
CA PHE A 47 19.77 4.46 -4.03
C PHE A 47 20.52 5.02 -5.24
N THR A 48 21.86 5.02 -5.23
CA THR A 48 22.68 5.51 -6.36
C THR A 48 22.62 4.62 -7.60
N HIS A 49 22.10 3.41 -7.50
CA HIS A 49 21.93 2.51 -8.66
C HIS A 49 20.53 2.58 -9.28
N LEU A 50 19.60 3.34 -8.70
CA LEU A 50 18.22 3.41 -9.19
C LEU A 50 18.09 4.39 -10.37
N SER A 51 17.38 3.97 -11.41
CA SER A 51 16.95 4.85 -12.51
C SER A 51 15.61 5.56 -12.21
N TYR A 52 14.99 5.26 -11.08
CA TYR A 52 13.70 5.82 -10.68
C TYR A 52 13.54 5.77 -9.16
N PHE A 53 12.81 6.73 -8.62
CA PHE A 53 12.63 6.89 -7.18
C PHE A 53 11.26 7.46 -6.88
N ALA A 54 10.49 6.76 -6.06
CA ALA A 54 9.21 7.30 -5.59
C ALA A 54 9.49 8.24 -4.43
N ILE A 55 8.97 9.46 -4.52
CA ILE A 55 9.21 10.52 -3.55
C ILE A 55 7.92 11.28 -3.28
N SER A 56 7.78 11.80 -2.07
CA SER A 56 6.66 12.62 -1.66
C SER A 56 7.11 13.83 -0.86
N THR A 57 6.25 14.86 -0.86
CA THR A 57 6.33 16.05 -0.03
C THR A 57 4.91 16.50 0.32
N ILE A 58 4.78 17.62 1.03
CA ILE A 58 3.49 18.23 1.38
C ILE A 58 3.33 19.56 0.64
N ASP A 59 2.10 19.89 0.25
CA ASP A 59 1.77 21.23 -0.24
C ASP A 59 1.55 22.24 0.90
N ILE A 60 1.20 23.47 0.55
CA ILE A 60 0.96 24.55 1.53
C ILE A 60 -0.24 24.30 2.44
N ASP A 61 -1.22 23.50 1.98
CA ASP A 61 -2.38 23.07 2.76
C ASP A 61 -2.04 21.83 3.60
N GLY A 62 -0.81 21.32 3.49
CA GLY A 62 -0.34 20.14 4.18
C GLY A 62 -0.78 18.83 3.53
N ARG A 63 -1.34 18.85 2.34
CA ARG A 63 -1.75 17.63 1.65
C ARG A 63 -0.51 16.91 1.12
N PRO A 64 -0.32 15.61 1.41
CA PRO A 64 0.79 14.86 0.86
C PRO A 64 0.58 14.59 -0.63
N TRP A 65 1.63 14.79 -1.42
CA TRP A 65 1.69 14.49 -2.85
C TRP A 65 2.89 13.59 -3.15
N ALA A 66 2.64 12.48 -3.83
CA ALA A 66 3.67 11.53 -4.27
C ALA A 66 3.87 11.59 -5.78
N THR A 67 5.09 11.32 -6.23
CA THR A 67 5.46 11.14 -7.64
C THR A 67 6.53 10.07 -7.78
N ILE A 68 6.88 9.73 -9.02
CA ILE A 68 8.04 8.91 -9.36
C ILE A 68 8.95 9.74 -10.26
N ILE A 69 10.11 10.08 -9.74
CA ILE A 69 11.16 10.72 -10.55
C ILE A 69 11.95 9.65 -11.30
N VAL A 70 12.38 9.99 -12.51
CA VAL A 70 13.11 9.09 -13.41
C VAL A 70 14.36 9.80 -13.91
N GLY A 71 15.48 9.10 -13.97
CA GLY A 71 16.76 9.64 -14.45
C GLY A 71 17.79 8.53 -14.71
N SER A 72 18.99 8.92 -15.11
CA SER A 72 20.10 7.95 -15.20
C SER A 72 20.56 7.55 -13.79
N PRO A 73 20.89 6.27 -13.53
CA PRO A 73 21.41 5.81 -12.23
C PRO A 73 22.51 6.70 -11.67
N THR A 74 23.44 7.13 -12.53
CA THR A 74 24.61 7.94 -12.13
C THR A 74 24.30 9.39 -11.79
N THR A 75 23.10 9.89 -12.12
CA THR A 75 22.74 11.31 -11.99
C THR A 75 21.45 11.56 -11.21
N LEU A 76 20.56 10.58 -11.13
CA LEU A 76 19.26 10.75 -10.48
C LEU A 76 19.42 10.93 -8.98
N ILE A 77 20.18 10.04 -8.33
CA ILE A 77 20.48 10.09 -6.90
C ILE A 77 21.99 9.97 -6.71
N ARG A 78 22.55 10.88 -5.92
CA ARG A 78 23.94 10.83 -5.46
C ARG A 78 23.96 10.89 -3.95
N ALA A 79 24.62 9.92 -3.32
CA ALA A 79 24.94 10.03 -1.90
C ALA A 79 26.14 10.96 -1.71
N ILE A 80 25.93 12.05 -0.97
CA ILE A 80 26.96 13.05 -0.67
C ILE A 80 27.63 12.72 0.67
N SER A 81 26.85 12.22 1.63
CA SER A 81 27.31 11.71 2.91
C SER A 81 26.34 10.64 3.44
N GLU A 82 26.63 10.09 4.61
CA GLU A 82 25.72 9.17 5.33
C GLU A 82 24.38 9.82 5.71
N MET A 83 24.27 11.16 5.62
CA MET A 83 23.06 11.90 6.00
C MET A 83 22.49 12.75 4.86
N GLU A 84 23.07 12.68 3.65
CA GLU A 84 22.69 13.57 2.56
C GLU A 84 22.62 12.87 1.20
N LEU A 85 21.48 13.03 0.53
CA LEU A 85 21.25 12.64 -0.86
C LEU A 85 21.02 13.88 -1.72
N ASN A 86 21.70 13.97 -2.85
CA ASN A 86 21.36 14.90 -3.92
C ASN A 86 20.51 14.19 -4.97
N VAL A 87 19.41 14.82 -5.33
CA VAL A 87 18.43 14.30 -6.30
C VAL A 87 18.22 15.30 -7.42
N SER A 88 18.34 14.83 -8.67
CA SER A 88 18.17 15.66 -9.87
C SER A 88 17.24 14.96 -10.87
N ALA A 89 16.11 15.60 -11.19
CA ALA A 89 15.13 15.03 -12.11
C ALA A 89 14.34 16.09 -12.90
N VAL A 90 13.89 15.71 -14.09
CA VAL A 90 12.92 16.50 -14.88
C VAL A 90 11.54 15.91 -14.64
N LEU A 91 10.61 16.74 -14.17
CA LEU A 91 9.22 16.39 -13.91
C LEU A 91 8.30 17.16 -14.87
N PRO A 92 7.09 16.65 -15.17
CA PRO A 92 6.05 17.44 -15.81
C PRO A 92 5.80 18.74 -15.04
N LYS A 93 5.58 19.86 -15.74
CA LYS A 93 5.36 21.18 -15.11
C LYS A 93 4.15 21.18 -14.18
N ASP A 94 3.13 20.40 -14.52
CA ASP A 94 1.88 20.27 -13.77
C ASP A 94 1.93 19.19 -12.69
N ASP A 95 3.07 18.55 -12.47
CA ASP A 95 3.24 17.56 -11.40
C ASP A 95 2.98 18.21 -10.02
N PRO A 96 2.09 17.64 -9.19
CA PRO A 96 1.74 18.24 -7.91
C PRO A 96 2.85 18.18 -6.86
N PHE A 97 3.75 17.19 -6.92
CA PHE A 97 4.95 17.17 -6.09
C PHE A 97 5.87 18.33 -6.48
N LEU A 98 6.12 18.55 -7.78
CA LEU A 98 6.94 19.69 -8.24
C LEU A 98 6.32 21.03 -7.80
N SER A 99 5.00 21.19 -8.00
CA SER A 99 4.26 22.37 -7.57
C SER A 99 4.39 22.62 -6.07
N SER A 100 4.33 21.55 -5.26
CA SER A 100 4.49 21.62 -3.80
C SER A 100 5.90 22.08 -3.41
N ILE A 101 6.95 21.55 -4.04
CA ILE A 101 8.34 21.95 -3.78
C ILE A 101 8.57 23.44 -4.07
N ILE A 102 8.03 23.94 -5.19
CA ILE A 102 8.17 25.35 -5.60
C ILE A 102 7.46 26.26 -4.58
N ASN A 103 6.22 25.92 -4.21
CA ASN A 103 5.38 26.77 -3.36
C ASN A 103 5.77 26.74 -1.89
N THR A 104 6.54 25.74 -1.46
CA THR A 104 7.00 25.58 -0.07
C THR A 104 8.48 25.93 0.13
N VAL A 105 9.14 26.54 -0.85
CA VAL A 105 10.58 26.86 -0.78
C VAL A 105 10.95 27.72 0.45
N ASN A 106 10.04 28.61 0.87
CA ASN A 106 10.20 29.47 2.05
C ASN A 106 9.51 28.91 3.31
N SER A 107 8.92 27.71 3.22
CA SER A 107 8.30 27.05 4.36
C SER A 107 9.38 26.52 5.30
N PRO A 108 9.21 26.60 6.63
CA PRO A 108 10.03 25.84 7.56
C PRO A 108 9.71 24.34 7.51
N TYR A 109 8.55 23.96 6.98
CA TYR A 109 8.07 22.58 6.86
C TYR A 109 8.38 22.02 5.47
N ARG A 110 9.58 21.47 5.29
CA ARG A 110 10.03 20.92 4.01
C ARG A 110 10.42 19.45 4.14
N SER A 111 9.53 18.65 4.68
CA SER A 111 9.78 17.21 4.81
C SER A 111 9.66 16.51 3.46
N PHE A 112 10.47 15.47 3.28
CA PHE A 112 10.32 14.52 2.18
C PHE A 112 10.27 13.09 2.74
N ALA A 113 9.65 12.22 1.97
CA ALA A 113 9.76 10.79 2.14
C ALA A 113 10.02 10.15 0.79
N GLY A 114 10.97 9.23 0.75
CA GLY A 114 11.39 8.52 -0.43
C GLY A 114 11.36 7.00 -0.23
N ILE A 115 11.08 6.28 -1.32
CA ILE A 115 11.19 4.84 -1.35
C ILE A 115 11.78 4.38 -2.68
N GLY A 116 12.98 3.82 -2.58
CA GLY A 116 13.61 3.13 -3.69
C GLY A 116 13.06 1.73 -3.76
N VAL A 117 12.51 1.35 -4.91
CA VAL A 117 12.06 -0.01 -5.22
C VAL A 117 12.85 -0.46 -6.44
N ASP A 118 13.56 -1.57 -6.34
CA ASP A 118 14.15 -2.21 -7.51
C ASP A 118 13.16 -3.25 -8.04
N PHE A 119 12.45 -2.90 -9.11
CA PHE A 119 11.49 -3.80 -9.74
C PHE A 119 12.15 -4.99 -10.43
N SER A 120 13.48 -5.08 -10.55
CA SER A 120 14.13 -6.28 -11.10
C SER A 120 14.23 -7.43 -10.10
N ASN A 121 14.30 -7.12 -8.79
CA ASN A 121 14.60 -8.10 -7.75
C ASN A 121 13.74 -7.95 -6.47
N ARG A 122 12.78 -7.02 -6.44
CA ARG A 122 11.90 -6.73 -5.30
C ARG A 122 12.59 -6.11 -4.08
N ARG A 123 13.83 -5.64 -4.21
CA ARG A 123 14.52 -4.93 -3.13
C ARG A 123 13.87 -3.57 -2.91
N ARG A 124 13.75 -3.15 -1.65
CA ARG A 124 13.12 -1.87 -1.30
C ARG A 124 13.71 -1.28 -0.03
N ASN A 125 14.13 -0.01 -0.11
CA ASN A 125 14.59 0.77 1.03
C ASN A 125 13.83 2.09 1.10
N LYS A 126 13.44 2.49 2.31
CA LYS A 126 12.85 3.79 2.61
C LYS A 126 13.90 4.75 3.13
N VAL A 127 13.69 6.02 2.84
CA VAL A 127 14.44 7.14 3.38
C VAL A 127 13.47 8.29 3.66
N ALA A 128 13.59 9.00 4.77
CA ALA A 128 12.84 10.23 5.03
C ALA A 128 13.73 11.27 5.72
N GLY A 129 13.23 12.51 5.75
CA GLY A 129 13.87 13.64 6.40
C GLY A 129 13.42 14.96 5.81
N PHE A 130 14.37 15.88 5.58
CA PHE A 130 14.10 17.27 5.21
C PHE A 130 14.79 17.67 3.91
N ILE A 131 14.14 18.54 3.13
CA ILE A 131 14.69 19.13 1.93
C ILE A 131 15.47 20.39 2.35
N ALA A 132 16.79 20.28 2.40
CA ALA A 132 17.66 21.39 2.78
C ALA A 132 17.62 22.52 1.74
N THR A 133 17.73 22.16 0.46
CA THR A 133 17.66 23.11 -0.65
C THR A 133 16.91 22.49 -1.82
N SER A 134 16.23 23.34 -2.59
CA SER A 134 15.70 22.94 -3.90
C SER A 134 15.74 24.11 -4.86
N ASN A 135 16.11 23.86 -6.11
CA ASN A 135 16.10 24.86 -7.16
C ASN A 135 15.88 24.21 -8.53
N ILE A 136 15.40 25.01 -9.47
CA ILE A 136 15.22 24.58 -10.86
C ILE A 136 16.30 25.24 -11.71
N VAL A 137 17.06 24.43 -12.45
CA VAL A 137 18.09 24.87 -13.39
C VAL A 137 17.87 24.12 -14.70
N ASN A 138 17.66 24.84 -15.80
CA ASN A 138 17.40 24.25 -17.13
C ASN A 138 16.30 23.17 -17.09
N ASP A 139 15.13 23.52 -16.54
CA ASP A 139 13.97 22.63 -16.34
C ASP A 139 14.23 21.38 -15.48
N THR A 140 15.39 21.29 -14.83
CA THR A 140 15.73 20.19 -13.92
C THR A 140 15.56 20.64 -12.48
N LEU A 141 14.71 19.92 -11.73
CA LEU A 141 14.62 20.08 -10.29
C LEU A 141 15.84 19.43 -9.64
N ASN A 142 16.57 20.21 -8.84
CA ASN A 142 17.67 19.75 -8.01
C ASN A 142 17.29 19.91 -6.55
N MET A 143 17.52 18.89 -5.75
CA MET A 143 17.22 18.88 -4.31
C MET A 143 18.40 18.29 -3.54
N SER A 144 18.76 18.92 -2.42
CA SER A 144 19.58 18.32 -1.37
C SER A 144 18.65 17.86 -0.24
N LEU A 145 18.72 16.57 0.06
CA LEU A 145 17.85 15.87 0.99
C LEU A 145 18.66 15.40 2.19
N LEU A 146 18.40 16.00 3.35
CA LEU A 146 18.96 15.56 4.63
C LEU A 146 18.12 14.43 5.18
N THR A 147 18.74 13.26 5.34
CA THR A 147 18.06 12.04 5.77
C THR A 147 18.20 11.87 7.28
N ASN A 148 17.14 11.44 7.95
CA ASN A 148 17.16 11.10 9.37
C ASN A 148 16.39 9.81 9.69
N GLU A 149 15.79 9.17 8.68
CA GLU A 149 15.16 7.86 8.84
C GLU A 149 15.48 6.98 7.64
N ASN A 150 16.25 5.92 7.88
CA ASN A 150 16.69 4.98 6.86
C ASN A 150 16.27 3.56 7.25
N VAL A 151 15.48 2.90 6.38
CA VAL A 151 14.85 1.61 6.71
C VAL A 151 14.90 0.63 5.54
N GLY A 152 15.49 -0.53 5.77
CA GLY A 152 15.39 -1.67 4.86
C GLY A 152 14.03 -2.35 5.04
N ASN A 153 13.31 -2.62 3.94
CA ASN A 153 11.95 -3.13 4.02
C ASN A 153 11.75 -4.45 3.25
N CYS A 154 10.71 -5.20 3.64
CA CYS A 154 10.45 -6.53 3.06
C CYS A 154 10.06 -6.46 1.56
N PRO A 155 10.35 -7.52 0.78
CA PRO A 155 10.09 -7.58 -0.66
C PRO A 155 8.65 -7.99 -1.02
N LYS A 156 7.75 -8.13 -0.02
CA LYS A 156 6.37 -8.58 -0.25
C LYS A 156 5.65 -7.66 -1.21
N TYR A 157 4.79 -8.26 -2.02
CA TYR A 157 3.83 -7.58 -2.90
C TYR A 157 4.43 -6.75 -4.03
N ILE A 158 5.76 -6.76 -4.21
CA ILE A 158 6.42 -6.10 -5.34
C ILE A 158 6.39 -7.00 -6.56
N THR A 159 5.79 -6.51 -7.63
CA THR A 159 5.78 -7.14 -8.95
C THR A 159 7.12 -6.87 -9.63
N ILE A 160 7.76 -7.93 -10.15
CA ILE A 160 8.97 -7.77 -10.95
C ILE A 160 8.61 -7.22 -12.32
N ARG A 161 9.37 -6.22 -12.77
CA ARG A 161 9.24 -5.56 -14.07
C ARG A 161 10.61 -5.31 -14.68
N LYS A 162 10.71 -5.52 -15.99
CA LYS A 162 11.83 -4.99 -16.78
C LYS A 162 11.38 -3.65 -17.36
N LEU A 163 12.06 -2.59 -16.93
CA LEU A 163 11.73 -1.20 -17.27
C LEU A 163 12.90 -0.55 -17.99
N GLU A 164 12.61 0.18 -19.05
CA GLU A 164 13.59 0.98 -19.79
C GLU A 164 13.16 2.45 -19.80
N TYR A 165 14.14 3.34 -19.82
CA TYR A 165 13.89 4.76 -20.00
C TYR A 165 13.25 5.01 -21.36
N CYS A 166 12.16 5.78 -21.37
CA CYS A 166 11.51 6.21 -22.59
C CYS A 166 11.14 7.68 -22.41
N LYS A 167 11.76 8.58 -23.20
CA LYS A 167 11.41 9.99 -23.17
C LYS A 167 10.01 10.16 -23.76
N ARG A 168 9.12 10.75 -22.97
CA ARG A 168 7.74 11.06 -23.36
C ARG A 168 7.48 12.57 -23.36
N ASN A 169 6.31 12.95 -23.88
CA ASN A 169 5.86 14.34 -23.88
C ASN A 169 4.62 14.48 -22.98
N PRO A 170 4.81 14.77 -21.68
CA PRO A 170 3.70 14.75 -20.73
C PRO A 170 2.65 15.80 -21.06
N GLN A 171 1.38 15.43 -20.88
CA GLN A 171 0.24 16.33 -21.07
C GLN A 171 -0.72 16.22 -19.91
N ILE A 172 -1.12 17.36 -19.35
CA ILE A 172 -2.18 17.40 -18.35
C ILE A 172 -3.51 17.03 -19.00
N ALA A 173 -4.13 15.95 -18.52
CA ALA A 173 -5.41 15.47 -19.00
C ALA A 173 -6.55 15.85 -18.05
N ALA A 174 -6.26 15.98 -16.76
CA ALA A 174 -7.18 16.50 -15.77
C ALA A 174 -6.43 17.12 -14.59
N ASP A 175 -6.98 18.19 -14.03
CA ASP A 175 -6.51 18.83 -12.80
C ASP A 175 -7.69 19.31 -11.97
N TYR A 176 -7.94 18.60 -10.88
CA TYR A 176 -9.00 18.88 -9.92
C TYR A 176 -8.41 19.04 -8.52
N ARG A 177 -7.20 19.61 -8.39
CA ARG A 177 -6.53 19.77 -7.09
C ARG A 177 -7.30 20.64 -6.11
N ASN A 178 -8.11 21.58 -6.60
CA ASN A 178 -8.79 22.58 -5.78
C ASN A 178 -10.30 22.58 -6.06
N THR A 179 -10.89 21.39 -6.22
CA THR A 179 -12.30 21.23 -6.55
C THR A 179 -13.01 20.39 -5.48
N ASP A 180 -14.16 20.86 -5.01
CA ASP A 180 -15.00 20.07 -4.11
C ASP A 180 -15.89 19.11 -4.90
N ARG A 181 -16.19 17.93 -4.32
CA ARG A 181 -17.06 16.89 -4.91
C ARG A 181 -16.63 16.46 -6.31
N ILE A 182 -15.54 15.74 -6.35
CA ILE A 182 -14.89 15.26 -7.57
C ILE A 182 -15.20 13.77 -7.76
N SER A 183 -15.38 13.37 -9.01
CA SER A 183 -15.46 11.96 -9.42
C SER A 183 -14.39 11.65 -10.45
N PHE A 184 -14.01 10.39 -10.56
CA PHE A 184 -13.12 9.94 -11.62
C PHE A 184 -13.89 9.76 -12.93
N ASN A 185 -13.28 10.17 -14.04
CA ASN A 185 -13.76 9.74 -15.37
C ASN A 185 -13.36 8.27 -15.62
N GLN A 186 -13.90 7.67 -16.68
CA GLN A 186 -13.66 6.26 -16.99
C GLN A 186 -12.18 5.94 -17.20
N GLU A 187 -11.42 6.80 -17.89
CA GLU A 187 -9.98 6.59 -18.12
C GLU A 187 -9.18 6.57 -16.79
N CYS A 188 -9.53 7.43 -15.82
CA CYS A 188 -8.93 7.41 -14.48
C CYS A 188 -9.29 6.13 -13.72
N LEU A 189 -10.55 5.69 -13.79
CA LEU A 189 -11.00 4.42 -13.19
C LEU A 189 -10.25 3.23 -13.81
N ASP A 190 -9.98 3.25 -15.11
CA ASP A 190 -9.22 2.20 -15.80
C ASP A 190 -7.76 2.14 -15.32
N ILE A 191 -7.13 3.29 -15.08
CA ILE A 191 -5.79 3.35 -14.47
C ILE A 191 -5.79 2.70 -13.09
N ILE A 192 -6.77 3.05 -12.24
CA ILE A 192 -6.89 2.49 -10.88
C ILE A 192 -7.13 0.97 -10.94
N ASN A 193 -8.07 0.52 -11.78
CA ASN A 193 -8.41 -0.90 -11.93
C ASN A 193 -7.26 -1.73 -12.53
N GLN A 194 -6.38 -1.12 -13.31
CA GLN A 194 -5.19 -1.76 -13.88
C GLN A 194 -3.96 -1.68 -12.95
N ALA A 195 -4.05 -0.94 -11.84
CA ALA A 195 -2.92 -0.76 -10.94
C ALA A 195 -2.59 -2.05 -10.19
N SER A 196 -1.35 -2.48 -10.33
CA SER A 196 -0.73 -3.54 -9.50
C SER A 196 0.32 -2.99 -8.52
N THR A 197 0.59 -1.69 -8.61
CA THR A 197 1.50 -0.93 -7.74
C THR A 197 0.96 0.48 -7.57
N ILE A 198 0.97 0.99 -6.34
CA ILE A 198 0.76 2.40 -6.00
C ILE A 198 1.81 2.83 -4.98
N PHE A 199 2.01 4.14 -4.85
CA PHE A 199 2.78 4.71 -3.75
C PHE A 199 1.86 5.58 -2.89
N LEU A 200 1.71 5.19 -1.63
CA LEU A 200 0.89 5.84 -0.63
C LEU A 200 1.77 6.76 0.23
N ALA A 201 1.50 8.06 0.19
CA ALA A 201 2.11 9.06 1.06
C ALA A 201 1.16 9.47 2.18
N THR A 202 1.68 9.57 3.40
CA THR A 202 0.93 9.86 4.63
C THR A 202 1.83 10.66 5.56
N ARG A 203 1.28 11.57 6.37
CA ARG A 203 2.10 12.36 7.30
C ARG A 203 1.64 12.20 8.74
N HIS A 204 2.50 12.55 9.67
CA HIS A 204 2.19 12.81 11.06
C HIS A 204 2.64 14.22 11.40
N THR A 205 1.74 15.04 11.93
CA THR A 205 2.05 16.39 12.42
C THR A 205 2.14 16.33 13.94
N SER A 206 3.35 16.50 14.47
CA SER A 206 3.55 16.46 15.92
C SER A 206 3.07 17.76 16.57
N THR A 207 2.43 17.63 17.73
CA THR A 207 2.03 18.78 18.57
C THR A 207 3.14 19.26 19.50
N ILE A 208 4.24 18.50 19.62
CA ILE A 208 5.35 18.79 20.52
C ILE A 208 6.38 19.69 19.83
N SER A 209 6.78 19.34 18.61
CA SER A 209 7.69 20.15 17.79
C SER A 209 7.63 19.77 16.32
N ASP A 210 7.88 20.73 15.44
CA ASP A 210 7.89 20.51 14.00
C ASP A 210 8.91 19.45 13.55
N ASN A 211 10.04 19.37 14.25
CA ASN A 211 11.12 18.39 14.01
C ASN A 211 10.74 16.94 14.38
N THR A 212 9.58 16.75 14.99
CA THR A 212 9.01 15.43 15.31
C THR A 212 7.81 15.08 14.42
N SER A 213 7.45 15.95 13.48
CA SER A 213 6.55 15.60 12.40
C SER A 213 7.26 14.67 11.41
N ASP A 214 6.52 13.70 10.86
CA ASP A 214 7.04 12.71 9.93
C ASP A 214 6.26 12.74 8.61
N LEU A 215 6.96 12.46 7.51
CA LEU A 215 6.36 12.16 6.23
C LEU A 215 6.77 10.74 5.84
N GLY A 216 5.77 9.95 5.44
CA GLY A 216 5.97 8.59 4.97
C GLY A 216 5.56 8.44 3.52
N ILE A 217 6.29 7.60 2.79
CA ILE A 217 5.83 7.01 1.52
C ILE A 217 6.01 5.50 1.57
N ASN A 218 5.02 4.75 1.07
CA ASN A 218 5.06 3.30 1.05
C ASN A 218 4.59 2.75 -0.30
N HIS A 219 5.31 1.76 -0.83
CA HIS A 219 4.83 0.97 -1.94
C HIS A 219 3.74 0.00 -1.46
N ARG A 220 2.56 0.08 -2.05
CA ARG A 220 1.51 -0.94 -1.94
C ARG A 220 1.37 -1.65 -3.28
N GLY A 221 1.33 -2.97 -3.26
CA GLY A 221 1.21 -3.77 -4.48
C GLY A 221 0.31 -4.97 -4.28
N GLY A 222 -0.05 -5.59 -5.39
CA GLY A 222 -0.97 -6.72 -5.44
C GLY A 222 -1.17 -7.19 -6.87
N TYR A 223 -2.19 -8.01 -7.09
CA TYR A 223 -2.69 -8.23 -8.45
C TYR A 223 -3.37 -6.95 -8.95
N SER A 224 -3.41 -6.78 -10.28
CA SER A 224 -4.16 -5.70 -10.91
C SER A 224 -5.60 -5.63 -10.36
N GLY A 225 -6.04 -4.44 -9.93
CA GLY A 225 -7.38 -4.24 -9.36
C GLY A 225 -7.48 -4.55 -7.87
N PHE A 226 -6.36 -4.60 -7.15
CA PHE A 226 -6.39 -4.71 -5.68
C PHE A 226 -6.90 -3.44 -4.99
N VAL A 227 -6.79 -2.29 -5.65
CA VAL A 227 -7.40 -1.03 -5.23
C VAL A 227 -8.79 -0.93 -5.84
N ARG A 228 -9.78 -0.57 -5.02
CA ARG A 228 -11.18 -0.43 -5.44
C ARG A 228 -11.64 1.01 -5.30
N THR A 229 -12.70 1.35 -6.02
CA THR A 229 -13.37 2.64 -5.89
C THR A 229 -14.87 2.45 -5.73
N TYR A 230 -15.50 3.37 -5.02
CA TYR A 230 -16.95 3.47 -4.96
C TYR A 230 -17.39 4.90 -4.70
N GLU A 231 -18.68 5.16 -4.93
CA GLU A 231 -19.30 6.44 -4.60
C GLU A 231 -20.35 6.25 -3.52
N GLU A 232 -20.39 7.19 -2.58
CA GLU A 232 -21.35 7.22 -1.48
C GLU A 232 -21.63 8.68 -1.11
N ASN A 233 -22.91 9.05 -0.97
CA ASN A 233 -23.33 10.41 -0.60
C ASN A 233 -22.73 11.54 -1.48
N GLY A 234 -22.47 11.24 -2.75
CA GLY A 234 -21.88 12.17 -3.71
C GLY A 234 -20.39 12.45 -3.48
N TYR A 235 -19.68 11.52 -2.83
CA TYR A 235 -18.22 11.52 -2.69
C TYR A 235 -17.66 10.23 -3.31
N THR A 236 -16.49 10.34 -3.94
CA THR A 236 -15.72 9.20 -4.44
C THR A 236 -14.72 8.74 -3.39
N TYR A 237 -14.64 7.43 -3.18
CA TYR A 237 -13.75 6.78 -2.25
C TYR A 237 -12.82 5.81 -2.97
N ILE A 238 -11.56 5.80 -2.55
CA ILE A 238 -10.57 4.77 -2.89
C ILE A 238 -10.43 3.84 -1.69
N VAL A 239 -10.40 2.54 -1.93
CA VAL A 239 -10.25 1.51 -0.90
C VAL A 239 -9.00 0.69 -1.18
N ILE A 240 -8.08 0.68 -0.22
CA ILE A 240 -6.81 -0.05 -0.28
C ILE A 240 -6.81 -1.07 0.87
N PRO A 241 -6.89 -2.39 0.59
CA PRO A 241 -6.81 -3.40 1.64
C PRO A 241 -5.41 -3.42 2.27
N ASP A 242 -5.33 -3.59 3.58
CA ASP A 242 -4.06 -3.76 4.28
C ASP A 242 -3.69 -5.25 4.36
N TYR A 243 -2.60 -5.61 3.69
CA TYR A 243 -2.08 -6.98 3.69
C TYR A 243 -1.09 -7.21 4.83
N SER A 244 -0.94 -8.46 5.25
CA SER A 244 -0.02 -8.87 6.32
C SER A 244 1.43 -8.44 6.05
N GLY A 245 1.86 -7.38 6.74
CA GLY A 245 3.17 -6.76 6.59
C GLY A 245 4.20 -7.17 7.66
N ASN A 246 5.08 -6.24 8.01
CA ASN A 246 6.09 -6.35 9.07
C ASN A 246 5.61 -5.82 10.43
N ARG A 247 4.34 -5.37 10.53
CA ARG A 247 3.71 -4.81 11.73
C ARG A 247 4.29 -3.46 12.21
N PHE A 248 5.00 -2.73 11.36
CA PHE A 248 5.49 -1.38 11.73
C PHE A 248 4.36 -0.34 11.73
N TYR A 249 3.38 -0.53 10.83
CA TYR A 249 2.18 0.31 10.71
C TYR A 249 2.40 1.80 10.45
N GLN A 250 3.58 2.25 10.02
CA GLN A 250 3.90 3.67 9.80
C GLN A 250 2.85 4.46 9.00
N SER A 251 2.45 3.97 7.82
CA SER A 251 1.43 4.68 7.03
C SER A 251 0.05 4.70 7.70
N LEU A 252 -0.31 3.64 8.42
CA LEU A 252 -1.60 3.59 9.11
C LEU A 252 -1.57 4.46 10.36
N GLY A 253 -0.46 4.46 11.11
CA GLY A 253 -0.24 5.33 12.25
C GLY A 253 -0.31 6.80 11.88
N ASN A 254 0.36 7.21 10.79
CA ASN A 254 0.25 8.55 10.22
C ASN A 254 -1.22 8.93 9.98
N ILE A 255 -2.02 8.03 9.38
CA ILE A 255 -3.45 8.24 9.12
C ILE A 255 -4.29 8.39 10.41
N GLU A 256 -3.95 7.66 11.48
CA GLU A 256 -4.64 7.79 12.77
C GLU A 256 -4.46 9.19 13.38
N THR A 257 -3.28 9.78 13.22
CA THR A 257 -3.00 11.12 13.74
C THR A 257 -3.43 12.22 12.78
N ASP A 258 -3.13 12.07 11.49
CA ASP A 258 -3.47 13.02 10.44
C ASP A 258 -4.27 12.29 9.35
N ARG A 259 -5.54 12.64 9.22
CA ARG A 259 -6.48 12.03 8.27
C ARG A 259 -6.25 12.49 6.82
N VAL A 260 -5.01 12.55 6.34
CA VAL A 260 -4.66 12.91 4.97
C VAL A 260 -3.78 11.85 4.33
N ALA A 261 -4.03 11.57 3.04
CA ALA A 261 -3.19 10.68 2.26
C ALA A 261 -3.08 11.14 0.81
N GLY A 262 -1.93 10.87 0.22
CA GLY A 262 -1.62 11.05 -1.19
C GLY A 262 -1.35 9.70 -1.82
N VAL A 263 -1.81 9.48 -3.04
CA VAL A 263 -1.55 8.24 -3.77
C VAL A 263 -1.13 8.57 -5.19
N VAL A 264 -0.07 7.94 -5.69
CA VAL A 264 0.23 7.98 -7.13
C VAL A 264 0.08 6.58 -7.74
N PHE A 265 -0.65 6.54 -8.85
CA PHE A 265 -0.92 5.37 -9.68
C PHE A 265 -0.10 5.45 -10.97
N PRO A 266 1.09 4.81 -11.02
CA PRO A 266 1.87 4.73 -12.25
C PRO A 266 1.32 3.66 -13.20
N CYS A 267 1.06 4.04 -14.45
CA CYS A 267 0.79 3.09 -15.52
C CYS A 267 2.06 2.82 -16.33
N PHE A 268 2.77 1.72 -16.05
CA PHE A 268 4.00 1.37 -16.78
C PHE A 268 3.80 1.02 -18.25
N LYS A 269 2.55 0.78 -18.69
CA LYS A 269 2.19 0.49 -20.08
C LYS A 269 2.06 1.78 -20.90
N SER A 270 1.18 2.69 -20.49
CA SER A 270 0.95 3.97 -21.20
C SER A 270 1.95 5.05 -20.82
N GLY A 271 2.54 4.98 -19.62
CA GLY A 271 3.32 6.07 -19.03
C GLY A 271 2.46 7.07 -18.27
N ASP A 272 1.15 6.85 -18.13
CA ASP A 272 0.28 7.79 -17.42
C ASP A 272 0.54 7.77 -15.92
N MET A 273 0.37 8.94 -15.30
CA MET A 273 0.50 9.14 -13.86
C MET A 273 -0.77 9.79 -13.33
N LEU A 274 -1.51 9.09 -12.47
CA LEU A 274 -2.64 9.64 -11.74
C LEU A 274 -2.23 9.90 -10.29
N HIS A 275 -2.16 11.17 -9.92
CA HIS A 275 -1.84 11.65 -8.58
C HIS A 275 -3.14 11.99 -7.87
N VAL A 276 -3.33 11.51 -6.66
CA VAL A 276 -4.54 11.67 -5.87
C VAL A 276 -4.16 12.18 -4.49
N THR A 277 -4.99 13.04 -3.91
CA THR A 277 -4.98 13.37 -2.49
C THR A 277 -6.38 13.28 -1.92
N GLY A 278 -6.47 13.02 -0.63
CA GLY A 278 -7.76 12.79 0.02
C GLY A 278 -7.70 12.74 1.53
N ILE A 279 -8.89 12.67 2.13
CA ILE A 279 -9.06 12.43 3.55
C ILE A 279 -9.05 10.92 3.78
N ALA A 280 -8.11 10.44 4.60
CA ALA A 280 -7.88 9.03 4.83
C ALA A 280 -8.36 8.59 6.22
N GLU A 281 -8.82 7.35 6.30
CA GLU A 281 -9.14 6.67 7.55
C GLU A 281 -8.83 5.18 7.42
N ASN A 282 -8.45 4.54 8.52
CA ASN A 282 -8.33 3.09 8.60
C ASN A 282 -9.65 2.53 9.14
N ILE A 283 -10.23 1.58 8.42
CA ILE A 283 -11.44 0.86 8.83
C ILE A 283 -11.02 -0.53 9.29
N TYR A 284 -11.61 -1.00 10.39
CA TYR A 284 -11.17 -2.20 11.10
C TYR A 284 -12.29 -3.22 11.25
N ASP A 285 -11.90 -4.49 11.27
CA ASP A 285 -12.71 -5.64 11.68
C ASP A 285 -14.09 -5.65 10.99
N ASP A 286 -15.19 -5.73 11.74
CA ASP A 286 -16.55 -5.85 11.20
C ASP A 286 -16.92 -4.72 10.22
N GLU A 287 -16.47 -3.48 10.48
CA GLU A 287 -16.70 -2.35 9.59
C GLU A 287 -15.93 -2.51 8.26
N ALA A 288 -14.71 -3.06 8.33
CA ALA A 288 -13.90 -3.31 7.14
C ALA A 288 -14.52 -4.45 6.33
N GLU A 289 -15.02 -5.50 6.99
CA GLU A 289 -15.69 -6.62 6.33
C GLU A 289 -17.01 -6.22 5.68
N CYS A 290 -17.73 -5.27 6.27
CA CYS A 290 -18.93 -4.68 5.66
C CYS A 290 -18.63 -3.96 4.34
N ILE A 291 -17.48 -3.28 4.23
CA ILE A 291 -17.06 -2.59 3.00
C ILE A 291 -16.46 -3.58 2.00
N MET A 292 -15.55 -4.44 2.45
CA MET A 292 -14.81 -5.39 1.64
C MET A 292 -14.77 -6.75 2.36
N PRO A 293 -15.68 -7.69 2.02
CA PRO A 293 -15.77 -8.96 2.72
C PRO A 293 -14.44 -9.72 2.79
N ARG A 294 -14.16 -10.28 3.97
CA ARG A 294 -12.91 -11.00 4.33
C ARG A 294 -11.66 -10.12 4.44
N ILE A 295 -11.83 -8.82 4.58
CA ILE A 295 -10.74 -7.88 4.89
C ILE A 295 -11.04 -7.26 6.25
N THR A 296 -10.16 -7.49 7.22
CA THR A 296 -10.30 -6.97 8.59
C THR A 296 -9.57 -5.64 8.82
N LEU A 297 -8.89 -5.13 7.79
CA LEU A 297 -8.22 -3.83 7.83
C LEU A 297 -8.06 -3.29 6.42
N LEU A 298 -8.59 -2.08 6.21
CA LEU A 298 -8.42 -1.36 4.96
C LEU A 298 -8.22 0.13 5.24
N THR A 299 -7.55 0.81 4.32
CA THR A 299 -7.51 2.27 4.28
C THR A 299 -8.53 2.76 3.26
N ARG A 300 -9.45 3.60 3.70
CA ARG A 300 -10.42 4.31 2.85
C ARG A 300 -9.96 5.76 2.68
N ILE A 301 -9.95 6.25 1.45
CA ILE A 301 -9.55 7.61 1.11
C ILE A 301 -10.71 8.29 0.38
N LYS A 302 -11.33 9.28 1.02
CA LYS A 302 -12.29 10.18 0.40
C LYS A 302 -11.53 11.16 -0.50
N LEU A 303 -11.81 11.14 -1.79
CA LEU A 303 -11.15 11.96 -2.79
C LEU A 303 -11.38 13.46 -2.51
N THR A 304 -10.30 14.25 -2.44
CA THR A 304 -10.37 15.72 -2.33
C THR A 304 -9.57 16.44 -3.42
N GLY A 305 -8.80 15.71 -4.22
CA GLY A 305 -8.10 16.28 -5.36
C GLY A 305 -7.39 15.22 -6.18
N TYR A 306 -7.28 15.43 -7.49
CA TYR A 306 -6.40 14.63 -8.32
C TYR A 306 -5.82 15.41 -9.50
N VAL A 307 -4.68 14.96 -9.99
CA VAL A 307 -4.06 15.38 -11.24
C VAL A 307 -3.78 14.15 -12.06
N TRP A 308 -4.16 14.18 -13.32
CA TRP A 308 -3.82 13.13 -14.27
C TRP A 308 -2.95 13.69 -15.38
N ILE A 309 -1.75 13.13 -15.48
CA ILE A 309 -0.76 13.48 -16.49
C ILE A 309 -0.59 12.28 -17.42
N LYS A 310 -1.04 12.44 -18.66
CA LYS A 310 -0.79 11.47 -19.73
C LYS A 310 0.70 11.46 -20.03
N GLU A 311 1.25 10.26 -20.21
CA GLU A 311 2.66 10.07 -20.54
C GLU A 311 3.65 10.73 -19.54
N GLY A 312 3.26 10.95 -18.29
CA GLY A 312 4.07 11.57 -17.23
C GLY A 312 5.28 10.75 -16.76
N LEU A 313 5.23 9.42 -16.90
CA LEU A 313 6.25 8.48 -16.47
C LEU A 313 7.16 8.11 -17.64
N ASN A 314 8.41 8.56 -17.58
CA ASN A 314 9.47 8.25 -18.56
C ASN A 314 10.02 6.82 -18.45
N LEU A 315 9.16 5.84 -18.15
CA LEU A 315 9.48 4.42 -18.14
C LEU A 315 8.58 3.67 -19.12
N LYS A 316 9.13 2.62 -19.70
CA LYS A 316 8.43 1.69 -20.56
C LYS A 316 8.61 0.27 -20.04
N LEU A 317 7.51 -0.45 -19.87
CA LEU A 317 7.54 -1.88 -19.59
C LEU A 317 8.01 -2.67 -20.82
N ILE A 318 9.08 -3.46 -20.65
CA ILE A 318 9.69 -4.27 -21.70
C ILE A 318 9.65 -5.74 -21.27
N GLY A 319 8.55 -6.41 -21.59
CA GLY A 319 8.36 -7.84 -21.28
C GLY A 319 7.26 -8.11 -20.25
N PRO A 320 7.09 -9.37 -19.86
CA PRO A 320 6.03 -9.76 -18.94
C PRO A 320 6.33 -9.30 -17.51
N GLU A 321 5.26 -9.04 -16.77
CA GLU A 321 5.33 -8.80 -15.33
C GLU A 321 5.32 -10.13 -14.57
N GLN A 322 6.05 -10.19 -13.45
CA GLN A 322 6.00 -11.33 -12.54
C GLN A 322 5.51 -10.88 -11.17
N TYR A 323 4.23 -11.12 -10.90
CA TYR A 323 3.60 -10.82 -9.61
C TYR A 323 4.37 -11.43 -8.44
N SER A 324 4.28 -10.77 -7.28
CA SER A 324 4.86 -11.32 -6.05
C SER A 324 4.19 -12.65 -5.71
N PRO A 325 4.95 -13.70 -5.33
CA PRO A 325 4.35 -14.94 -4.85
C PRO A 325 3.58 -14.75 -3.53
N TYR A 326 3.74 -13.60 -2.86
CA TYR A 326 3.00 -13.25 -1.66
C TYR A 326 1.66 -12.56 -1.95
N ASN A 327 1.35 -12.17 -3.20
CA ASN A 327 0.11 -11.45 -3.51
C ASN A 327 -1.12 -12.24 -3.02
N PRO A 328 -1.99 -11.63 -2.21
CA PRO A 328 -3.26 -12.24 -1.82
C PRO A 328 -4.22 -12.29 -3.01
N PRO A 329 -5.25 -13.17 -2.97
CA PRO A 329 -6.32 -13.14 -3.94
C PRO A 329 -6.99 -11.76 -4.00
N ILE A 330 -7.46 -11.39 -5.19
CA ILE A 330 -8.25 -10.17 -5.38
C ILE A 330 -9.54 -10.27 -4.54
N ARG A 331 -9.81 -9.24 -3.73
CA ARG A 331 -11.08 -9.03 -3.04
C ARG A 331 -11.87 -7.91 -3.72
N TYR A 332 -13.18 -7.94 -3.54
CA TYR A 332 -14.14 -7.02 -4.14
C TYR A 332 -14.91 -6.34 -3.02
N LEU A 333 -15.41 -5.13 -3.26
CA LEU A 333 -16.31 -4.44 -2.36
C LEU A 333 -17.64 -5.20 -2.24
N ALA A 334 -18.32 -5.08 -1.10
CA ALA A 334 -19.63 -5.69 -0.90
C ALA A 334 -20.62 -5.28 -2.01
N ILE A 335 -20.65 -4.00 -2.36
CA ILE A 335 -21.49 -3.45 -3.44
C ILE A 335 -21.16 -4.03 -4.84
N GLU A 336 -19.91 -4.42 -5.09
CA GLU A 336 -19.51 -5.06 -6.35
C GLU A 336 -20.06 -6.50 -6.38
N LEU A 337 -19.93 -7.21 -5.26
CA LEU A 337 -20.47 -8.57 -5.12
C LEU A 337 -22.00 -8.58 -5.22
N GLU A 338 -22.70 -7.59 -4.67
CA GLU A 338 -24.15 -7.44 -4.82
C GLU A 338 -24.55 -7.29 -6.28
N LYS A 339 -23.88 -6.39 -7.01
CA LYS A 339 -24.10 -6.19 -8.45
C LYS A 339 -23.82 -7.44 -9.28
N MET A 340 -22.89 -8.29 -8.83
CA MET A 340 -22.59 -9.58 -9.45
C MET A 340 -23.55 -10.71 -9.04
N GLY A 341 -24.50 -10.47 -8.14
CA GLY A 341 -25.35 -11.51 -7.55
C GLY A 341 -24.58 -12.53 -6.70
N LYS A 342 -23.40 -12.14 -6.21
CA LYS A 342 -22.46 -12.97 -5.43
C LYS A 342 -22.41 -12.61 -3.96
N LEU A 343 -22.97 -11.47 -3.55
CA LEU A 343 -23.17 -11.19 -2.13
C LEU A 343 -24.35 -12.04 -1.66
N SER A 344 -24.07 -13.23 -1.16
CA SER A 344 -25.11 -14.04 -0.57
C SER A 344 -25.39 -13.46 0.82
N THR A 345 -26.62 -12.98 1.04
CA THR A 345 -27.20 -12.77 2.38
C THR A 345 -27.45 -14.11 3.08
N VAL A 346 -26.52 -15.06 2.95
CA VAL A 346 -26.61 -16.34 3.63
C VAL A 346 -26.28 -16.04 5.07
N SER A 347 -27.30 -16.12 5.91
CA SER A 347 -27.15 -16.23 7.36
C SER A 347 -26.00 -17.20 7.63
N THR A 348 -24.90 -16.71 8.19
CA THR A 348 -23.80 -17.56 8.65
C THR A 348 -24.40 -18.49 9.68
N ARG A 349 -24.37 -19.79 9.41
CA ARG A 349 -24.89 -20.82 10.34
C ARG A 349 -23.71 -21.52 10.97
N ASN A 350 -23.78 -21.72 12.28
CA ASN A 350 -22.78 -22.50 12.96
C ASN A 350 -23.00 -23.99 12.70
N ALA A 351 -21.90 -24.70 12.51
CA ALA A 351 -21.86 -26.14 12.38
C ALA A 351 -20.88 -26.68 13.42
N LYS A 352 -21.32 -27.61 14.26
CA LYS A 352 -20.50 -28.21 15.30
C LYS A 352 -19.87 -29.50 14.78
N LEU A 353 -18.54 -29.60 14.81
CA LEU A 353 -17.84 -30.86 14.52
C LEU A 353 -18.12 -31.87 15.64
N ILE A 354 -18.84 -32.96 15.34
CA ILE A 354 -19.25 -33.97 16.32
C ILE A 354 -18.46 -35.29 16.22
N GLU A 355 -17.88 -35.59 15.06
CA GLU A 355 -17.12 -36.83 14.86
C GLU A 355 -16.00 -36.63 13.84
N ILE A 356 -14.81 -37.19 14.13
CA ILE A 356 -13.73 -37.38 13.16
C ILE A 356 -13.42 -38.88 13.10
N LYS A 357 -13.70 -39.52 11.96
CA LYS A 357 -13.46 -40.94 11.75
C LYS A 357 -12.39 -41.15 10.69
N LYS A 358 -11.23 -41.66 11.08
CA LYS A 358 -10.18 -42.08 10.15
C LYS A 358 -10.61 -43.36 9.44
N LEU A 359 -10.77 -43.30 8.12
CA LEU A 359 -11.23 -44.44 7.31
C LEU A 359 -10.06 -45.22 6.72
N THR A 360 -9.00 -44.51 6.31
CA THR A 360 -7.75 -45.11 5.82
C THR A 360 -6.55 -44.27 6.28
N LYS A 361 -5.34 -44.61 5.84
CA LYS A 361 -4.13 -43.80 6.10
C LYS A 361 -4.25 -42.37 5.54
N LEU A 362 -4.97 -42.18 4.44
CA LEU A 362 -5.07 -40.90 3.71
C LEU A 362 -6.48 -40.28 3.72
N ILE A 363 -7.49 -40.98 4.26
CA ILE A 363 -8.89 -40.55 4.22
C ILE A 363 -9.45 -40.48 5.64
N SER A 364 -10.01 -39.32 5.98
CA SER A 364 -10.78 -39.11 7.20
C SER A 364 -12.15 -38.54 6.84
N ARG A 365 -13.16 -38.92 7.62
CA ARG A 365 -14.51 -38.37 7.57
C ARG A 365 -14.69 -37.43 8.73
N PHE A 366 -15.28 -36.27 8.46
CA PHE A 366 -15.66 -35.27 9.45
C PHE A 366 -17.18 -35.14 9.42
N THR A 367 -17.83 -35.29 10.57
CA THR A 367 -19.29 -35.19 10.70
C THR A 367 -19.61 -33.91 11.45
N PHE A 368 -20.42 -33.04 10.85
CA PHE A 368 -20.86 -31.80 11.46
C PHE A 368 -22.37 -31.87 11.74
N GLU A 369 -22.75 -31.43 12.93
CA GLU A 369 -24.14 -31.18 13.31
C GLU A 369 -24.47 -29.71 13.02
N LEU A 370 -25.61 -29.48 12.38
CA LEU A 370 -26.10 -28.13 12.07
C LEU A 370 -27.13 -27.74 13.13
N GLU A 371 -27.10 -26.50 13.61
CA GLU A 371 -28.07 -25.98 14.58
C GLU A 371 -29.51 -26.02 14.03
N GLU A 372 -29.65 -25.85 12.71
CA GLU A 372 -30.93 -25.89 12.02
C GLU A 372 -30.85 -26.79 10.78
N LYS A 373 -31.99 -27.39 10.43
CA LYS A 373 -32.11 -28.20 9.22
C LYS A 373 -31.96 -27.31 7.99
N VAL A 374 -31.06 -27.70 7.09
CA VAL A 374 -30.78 -26.97 5.85
C VAL A 374 -31.40 -27.71 4.67
N SER A 375 -32.16 -26.99 3.83
CA SER A 375 -32.58 -27.51 2.53
C SER A 375 -31.43 -27.37 1.54
N PHE A 376 -31.13 -28.42 0.80
CA PHE A 376 -30.04 -28.43 -0.18
C PHE A 376 -30.44 -29.22 -1.43
N LYS A 377 -29.71 -28.98 -2.52
CA LYS A 377 -29.83 -29.75 -3.76
C LYS A 377 -28.55 -30.55 -3.99
N PRO A 378 -28.63 -31.84 -4.31
CA PRO A 378 -27.48 -32.60 -4.83
C PRO A 378 -26.86 -31.86 -6.02
N GLY A 379 -25.53 -31.81 -6.08
CA GLY A 379 -24.79 -31.01 -7.05
C GLY A 379 -24.64 -29.53 -6.68
N GLY A 380 -25.29 -29.07 -5.61
CA GLY A 380 -24.99 -27.78 -4.99
C GLY A 380 -23.65 -27.78 -4.25
N TYR A 381 -23.35 -26.68 -3.55
CA TYR A 381 -22.13 -26.55 -2.77
C TYR A 381 -22.40 -26.03 -1.36
N VAL A 382 -21.50 -26.34 -0.44
CA VAL A 382 -21.39 -25.74 0.89
C VAL A 382 -20.05 -25.05 1.01
N ILE A 383 -20.04 -23.88 1.65
CA ILE A 383 -18.82 -23.15 2.00
C ILE A 383 -18.69 -23.26 3.51
N LEU A 384 -17.56 -23.74 3.99
CA LEU A 384 -17.27 -23.83 5.43
C LEU A 384 -16.02 -23.01 5.74
N ASP A 385 -16.10 -22.27 6.84
CA ASP A 385 -15.02 -21.45 7.38
C ASP A 385 -14.39 -22.17 8.58
N PHE A 386 -13.08 -22.42 8.52
CA PHE A 386 -12.32 -23.08 9.57
C PHE A 386 -11.34 -22.14 10.29
N ALA A 387 -11.38 -20.84 10.02
CA ALA A 387 -10.44 -19.88 10.60
C ALA A 387 -10.44 -19.91 12.13
N HIS A 388 -11.59 -20.17 12.76
CA HIS A 388 -11.71 -20.28 14.22
C HIS A 388 -11.11 -21.57 14.81
N LEU A 389 -10.95 -22.63 14.02
CA LEU A 389 -10.42 -23.92 14.49
C LEU A 389 -8.89 -23.99 14.39
N ILE A 390 -8.29 -23.17 13.52
CA ILE A 390 -6.86 -23.18 13.27
C ILE A 390 -6.29 -21.84 13.74
N PRO A 391 -5.66 -21.78 14.93
CA PRO A 391 -5.05 -20.54 15.40
C PRO A 391 -3.96 -20.10 14.42
N GLN A 392 -4.17 -18.94 13.79
CA GLN A 392 -3.17 -18.35 12.92
C GLN A 392 -2.09 -17.71 13.78
N THR A 393 -0.90 -18.31 13.79
CA THR A 393 0.30 -17.62 14.27
C THR A 393 0.80 -16.69 13.19
N TYR A 394 1.05 -15.44 13.56
CA TYR A 394 1.66 -14.50 12.62
C TYR A 394 3.03 -14.99 12.19
N GLN A 395 3.22 -15.03 10.88
CA GLN A 395 4.50 -15.27 10.26
C GLN A 395 4.77 -14.14 9.27
N HIS A 396 5.89 -13.45 9.45
CA HIS A 396 6.26 -12.36 8.56
C HIS A 396 6.49 -12.87 7.14
N MET A 397 7.27 -13.94 6.93
CA MET A 397 7.60 -14.50 5.61
C MET A 397 7.61 -16.03 5.65
N ASN A 398 7.20 -16.67 4.57
CA ASN A 398 7.31 -18.11 4.36
C ASN A 398 7.81 -18.38 2.93
N ASN A 399 9.13 -18.39 2.73
CA ASN A 399 9.71 -18.53 1.39
C ASN A 399 9.44 -19.89 0.74
N ASN A 400 9.18 -20.94 1.54
CA ASN A 400 8.88 -22.28 1.03
C ASN A 400 7.42 -22.41 0.56
N ASN A 401 6.50 -21.66 1.16
CA ASN A 401 5.10 -21.62 0.74
C ASN A 401 4.49 -20.22 0.96
N PRO A 402 4.82 -19.22 0.11
CA PRO A 402 4.39 -17.84 0.31
C PRO A 402 2.86 -17.66 0.40
N GLN A 403 2.11 -18.46 -0.35
CA GLN A 403 0.64 -18.39 -0.41
C GLN A 403 -0.03 -18.90 0.87
N SER A 404 0.65 -19.68 1.71
CA SER A 404 0.12 -20.09 3.01
C SER A 404 -0.21 -18.91 3.93
N LEU A 405 0.44 -17.76 3.75
CA LEU A 405 0.16 -16.55 4.52
C LEU A 405 -1.18 -15.89 4.14
N ASN A 406 -1.79 -16.31 3.02
CA ASN A 406 -3.03 -15.76 2.49
C ASN A 406 -4.20 -16.77 2.60
N ASP A 407 -4.01 -17.91 3.25
CA ASP A 407 -5.05 -18.91 3.41
C ASP A 407 -6.16 -18.36 4.32
N ASP A 408 -7.37 -18.21 3.76
CA ASP A 408 -8.55 -17.78 4.52
C ASP A 408 -9.19 -18.94 5.28
N TYR A 409 -8.65 -20.17 5.15
CA TYR A 409 -9.19 -21.40 5.72
C TYR A 409 -10.65 -21.67 5.34
N ILE A 410 -11.16 -20.99 4.31
CA ILE A 410 -12.47 -21.26 3.75
C ILE A 410 -12.28 -22.29 2.65
N ARG A 411 -13.16 -23.30 2.59
CA ARG A 411 -13.24 -24.14 1.40
C ARG A 411 -14.66 -24.35 0.95
N THR A 412 -14.78 -24.73 -0.31
CA THR A 412 -16.03 -25.06 -0.96
C THR A 412 -16.06 -26.56 -1.23
N TRP A 413 -17.15 -27.21 -0.84
CA TRP A 413 -17.39 -28.63 -1.10
C TRP A 413 -18.66 -28.82 -1.90
N THR A 414 -18.64 -29.76 -2.84
CA THR A 414 -19.84 -30.18 -3.57
C THR A 414 -20.67 -31.14 -2.72
N ILE A 415 -21.98 -30.91 -2.67
CA ILE A 415 -22.92 -31.80 -1.98
C ILE A 415 -23.24 -32.97 -2.92
N SER A 416 -22.71 -34.16 -2.60
CA SER A 416 -22.81 -35.35 -3.46
C SER A 416 -24.09 -36.15 -3.26
N SER A 417 -24.63 -36.22 -2.03
CA SER A 417 -25.90 -36.90 -1.75
C SER A 417 -26.55 -36.39 -0.46
N SER A 418 -27.86 -36.60 -0.34
CA SER A 418 -28.55 -36.56 0.95
C SER A 418 -28.45 -37.95 1.59
N PRO A 419 -28.19 -38.08 2.90
CA PRO A 419 -28.64 -39.26 3.62
C PRO A 419 -30.17 -39.35 3.47
N PRO A 420 -30.77 -40.54 3.39
CA PRO A 420 -32.21 -40.65 3.56
C PRO A 420 -32.58 -40.09 4.93
N PHE A 421 -33.34 -39.01 4.96
CA PHE A 421 -34.06 -38.59 6.17
C PHE A 421 -35.15 -39.65 6.39
N ASN A 422 -34.94 -40.55 7.35
CA ASN A 422 -36.05 -41.30 7.94
C ASN A 422 -36.73 -40.45 9.00
#